data_AF-T0Y0A4-F1
#
_entry.id   AF-T0Y0A4-F1
#
_cell.length_a   1.000
_cell.length_b   1.000
_cell.length_c   1.000
_cell.angle_alpha   90.00
_cell.angle_beta   90.00
_cell.angle_gamma   90.00
#
_symmetry.space_group_name_H-M   'P 1'
#
loop_
_entity.id
_entity.type
_entity.pdbx_description
1 polymer ?
#
loop_
_entity_poly.entity_id
_entity_poly.type
_entity_poly.pdbx_seq_one_letter_code
_entity_poly.pdbx_strand_id
1 'polypeptide(L)'
;KVHSMVLSFQPRPSRLDPSVPGALYLARCAFYYRRKTLKNAFEKSLPPPLSEGMSTIFSGNPGLSGRRPEEIPPGDWLEVARTLRAHNPGIFDRIVK
;
A
#
# COMPACT_ATOMS: atom_id res chain seq x y z
N LYS A 1 -27.34 4.21 -19.59
CA LYS A 1 -27.59 2.81 -19.14
C LYS A 1 -26.26 2.26 -18.65
N VAL A 2 -26.22 1.56 -17.52
CA VAL A 2 -24.99 0.94 -16.99
C VAL A 2 -25.08 -0.56 -17.22
N HIS A 3 -23.96 -1.21 -17.57
CA HIS A 3 -23.92 -2.67 -17.70
C HIS A 3 -23.90 -3.31 -16.32
N SER A 4 -24.74 -4.32 -16.11
CA SER A 4 -24.78 -5.12 -14.88
C SER A 4 -24.07 -6.44 -15.11
N MET A 5 -23.36 -6.92 -14.10
CA MET A 5 -22.67 -8.20 -14.11
C MET A 5 -22.84 -8.87 -12.73
N VAL A 6 -23.01 -10.20 -12.72
CA VAL A 6 -23.03 -11.00 -11.49
C VAL A 6 -21.61 -11.47 -11.18
N LEU A 7 -21.12 -11.16 -9.99
CA LEU A 7 -19.81 -11.57 -9.50
C LEU A 7 -19.97 -12.65 -8.43
N SER A 8 -19.09 -13.65 -8.46
CA SER A 8 -18.99 -14.67 -7.41
C SER A 8 -17.60 -14.61 -6.79
N PHE A 9 -17.53 -14.67 -5.47
CA PHE A 9 -16.29 -14.61 -4.69
C PHE A 9 -16.15 -15.90 -3.88
N GLN A 10 -15.01 -16.58 -4.03
CA GLN A 10 -14.67 -17.73 -3.19
C GLN A 10 -13.56 -17.32 -2.22
N PRO A 11 -13.80 -17.36 -0.89
CA PRO A 11 -12.75 -17.10 0.08
C PRO A 11 -11.69 -18.20 -0.04
N ARG A 12 -10.43 -17.79 -0.19
CA ARG A 12 -9.31 -18.74 -0.13
C ARG A 12 -8.99 -19.04 1.33
N PRO A 13 -8.78 -20.32 1.71
CA PRO A 13 -8.29 -20.65 3.03
C PRO A 13 -6.84 -20.19 3.15
N SER A 14 -6.63 -19.01 3.74
CA SER A 14 -5.31 -18.53 4.11
C SER A 14 -5.34 -17.95 5.52
N ARG A 15 -4.25 -18.18 6.27
CA ARG A 15 -3.93 -17.27 7.37
C ARG A 15 -3.69 -15.91 6.72
N LEU A 16 -4.59 -14.96 6.99
CA LEU A 16 -4.41 -13.59 6.55
C LEU A 16 -3.04 -13.10 7.05
N ASP A 17 -2.17 -12.74 6.12
CA ASP A 17 -0.89 -12.15 6.45
C ASP A 17 -1.15 -10.89 7.31
N PRO A 18 -0.51 -10.73 8.48
CA PRO A 18 -0.75 -9.58 9.34
C PRO A 18 -0.41 -8.23 8.68
N SER A 19 0.32 -8.23 7.57
CA SER A 19 0.63 -7.06 6.76
C SER A 19 -0.52 -6.63 5.82
N VAL A 20 -1.56 -7.46 5.63
CA VAL A 20 -2.68 -7.16 4.72
C VAL A 20 -3.39 -5.83 5.03
N PRO A 21 -3.77 -5.51 6.29
CA PRO A 21 -4.50 -4.27 6.51
C PRO A 21 -3.60 -3.04 6.32
N GLY A 22 -2.31 -3.14 6.60
CA GLY A 22 -1.33 -2.10 6.25
C GLY A 22 -1.19 -1.91 4.74
N ALA A 23 -1.19 -3.00 3.96
CA ALA A 23 -1.17 -2.95 2.50
C ALA A 23 -2.41 -2.23 1.94
N LEU A 24 -3.59 -2.55 2.47
CA LEU A 24 -4.85 -1.90 2.09
C LEU A 24 -4.85 -0.40 2.44
N TYR A 25 -4.34 -0.03 3.63
CA TYR A 25 -4.22 1.37 4.04
C TYR A 25 -3.30 2.16 3.09
N LEU A 26 -2.10 1.64 2.83
CA LEU A 26 -1.13 2.28 1.95
C LEU A 26 -1.66 2.40 0.52
N ALA A 27 -2.28 1.35 -0.02
CA ALA A 27 -2.94 1.40 -1.32
C ALA A 27 -4.01 2.51 -1.34
N ARG A 28 -4.89 2.58 -0.34
CA ARG A 28 -5.93 3.62 -0.26
C ARG A 28 -5.35 5.03 -0.27
N CYS A 29 -4.30 5.29 0.52
CA CYS A 29 -3.62 6.58 0.56
C CYS A 29 -3.00 6.93 -0.80
N ALA A 30 -2.33 5.98 -1.45
CA ALA A 30 -1.73 6.18 -2.76
C ALA A 30 -2.78 6.46 -3.86
N PHE A 31 -3.86 5.68 -3.90
CA PHE A 31 -4.92 5.80 -4.90
C PHE A 31 -5.72 7.11 -4.81
N TYR A 32 -5.71 7.80 -3.66
CA TYR A 32 -6.24 9.16 -3.55
C TYR A 32 -5.55 10.13 -4.53
N TYR A 33 -4.27 9.88 -4.82
CA TYR A 33 -3.48 10.61 -5.82
C TYR A 33 -3.06 9.71 -6.99
N ARG A 34 -3.98 8.89 -7.54
CA ARG A 34 -3.72 7.85 -8.57
C ARG A 34 -2.83 8.25 -9.77
N ARG A 35 -2.83 9.54 -10.16
CA ARG A 35 -2.07 10.03 -11.34
C ARG A 35 -0.64 10.45 -11.01
N LYS A 36 -0.26 10.44 -9.73
CA LYS A 36 1.08 10.81 -9.27
C LYS A 36 1.96 9.58 -9.16
N THR A 37 3.27 9.81 -9.14
CA THR A 37 4.22 8.79 -8.70
C THR A 37 3.92 8.39 -7.26
N LEU A 38 4.25 7.17 -6.88
CA LEU A 38 3.94 6.64 -5.56
C LEU A 38 4.58 7.48 -4.45
N LYS A 39 5.82 7.93 -4.66
CA LYS A 39 6.50 8.87 -3.75
C LYS A 39 5.66 10.13 -3.52
N ASN A 40 5.26 10.81 -4.59
CA ASN A 40 4.48 12.04 -4.50
C ASN A 40 3.05 11.82 -3.98
N ALA A 41 2.49 10.62 -4.18
CA ALA A 41 1.20 10.25 -3.63
C ALA A 41 1.28 10.10 -2.11
N PHE A 42 2.31 9.42 -1.60
CA PHE A 42 2.54 9.25 -0.16
C PHE A 42 2.90 10.54 0.55
N GLU A 43 3.78 11.37 -0.02
CA GLU A 43 4.11 12.69 0.54
C GLU A 43 2.89 13.59 0.76
N LYS A 44 1.82 13.39 -0.02
CA LYS A 44 0.58 14.19 0.10
C LYS A 44 -0.53 13.52 0.91
N SER A 45 -0.56 12.19 0.96
CA SER A 45 -1.65 11.44 1.59
C SER A 45 -1.31 10.97 3.00
N LEU A 46 -0.03 10.82 3.32
CA LEU A 46 0.42 10.37 4.62
C LEU A 46 0.79 11.57 5.51
N PRO A 47 0.46 11.55 6.81
CA PRO A 47 0.95 12.53 7.76
C PRO A 47 2.50 12.49 7.88
N PRO A 48 3.15 13.59 8.28
CA PRO A 48 4.62 13.74 8.24
C PRO A 48 5.42 12.59 8.90
N PRO A 49 5.05 12.08 10.09
CA PRO A 49 5.78 10.98 10.73
C PRO A 49 5.75 9.67 9.92
N LEU A 50 4.72 9.50 9.08
CA LEU A 50 4.57 8.33 8.21
C LEU A 50 5.31 8.52 6.90
N SER A 51 5.33 9.75 6.34
CA SER A 51 6.06 10.03 5.10
C SER A 51 7.58 9.83 5.25
N GLU A 52 8.14 10.13 6.42
CA GLU A 52 9.57 9.96 6.70
C GLU A 52 10.00 8.48 6.61
N GLY A 53 9.16 7.56 7.11
CA GLY A 53 9.39 6.11 7.04
C GLY A 53 9.27 5.50 5.63
N MET A 54 8.77 6.26 4.64
CA MET A 54 8.65 5.78 3.26
C MET A 54 9.99 5.74 2.52
N SER A 55 10.98 6.50 2.98
CA SER A 55 12.35 6.43 2.45
C SER A 55 12.90 5.01 2.51
N THR A 56 12.72 4.33 3.65
CA THR A 56 13.12 2.92 3.86
C THR A 56 12.37 1.95 2.93
N ILE A 57 11.09 2.20 2.66
CA ILE A 57 10.30 1.37 1.73
C ILE A 57 10.86 1.44 0.32
N PHE A 58 11.18 2.65 -0.15
CA PHE A 58 11.71 2.85 -1.50
C PHE A 58 13.14 2.33 -1.65
N SER A 59 13.93 2.34 -0.59
CA SER A 59 15.24 1.67 -0.56
C SER A 59 15.11 0.15 -0.66
N GLY A 60 14.12 -0.45 0.01
CA GLY A 60 13.86 -1.89 -0.04
C GLY A 60 13.17 -2.38 -1.32
N ASN A 61 12.57 -1.47 -2.10
CA ASN A 61 11.83 -1.79 -3.33
C ASN A 61 12.27 -0.84 -4.47
N PRO A 62 13.46 -1.06 -5.06
CA PRO A 62 13.98 -0.19 -6.11
C PRO A 62 13.02 -0.14 -7.30
N GLY A 63 12.73 1.07 -7.78
CA GLY A 63 11.81 1.33 -8.91
C GLY A 63 10.34 1.57 -8.52
N LEU A 64 9.94 1.30 -7.28
CA LEU A 64 8.56 1.50 -6.85
C LEU A 64 8.18 2.98 -6.72
N SER A 65 9.14 3.84 -6.37
CA SER A 65 8.92 5.27 -6.11
C SER A 65 8.40 6.04 -7.32
N GLY A 66 8.84 5.68 -8.52
CA GLY A 66 8.49 6.33 -9.78
C GLY A 66 7.20 5.83 -10.43
N ARG A 67 6.72 4.65 -10.01
CA ARG A 67 5.49 4.04 -10.55
C ARG A 67 4.25 4.77 -10.05
N ARG A 68 3.18 4.72 -10.84
CA ARG A 68 1.85 5.18 -10.40
C ARG A 68 1.15 4.10 -9.57
N PRO A 69 0.25 4.47 -8.65
CA PRO A 69 -0.52 3.51 -7.87
C PRO A 69 -1.24 2.44 -8.71
N GLU A 70 -1.77 2.81 -9.87
CA GLU A 70 -2.47 1.91 -10.80
C GLU A 70 -1.55 0.89 -11.48
N GLU A 71 -0.24 1.15 -11.50
CA GLU A 71 0.75 0.26 -12.09
C GLU A 71 1.21 -0.82 -11.10
N ILE A 72 0.85 -0.72 -9.81
CA ILE A 72 1.37 -1.57 -8.72
C ILE A 72 0.42 -2.77 -8.49
N PRO A 73 0.88 -4.01 -8.75
CA PRO A 73 0.12 -5.23 -8.48
C PRO A 73 -0.25 -5.39 -7.00
N PRO A 74 -1.34 -6.13 -6.69
CA PRO A 74 -1.72 -6.45 -5.31
C PRO A 74 -0.60 -7.09 -4.47
N GLY A 75 0.25 -7.92 -5.07
CA GLY A 75 1.38 -8.56 -4.37
C GLY A 75 2.44 -7.56 -3.90
N ASP A 76 2.76 -6.55 -4.72
CA ASP A 76 3.76 -5.53 -4.40
C ASP A 76 3.31 -4.67 -3.20
N TRP A 77 2.00 -4.41 -3.06
CA TRP A 77 1.48 -3.70 -1.88
C TRP A 77 1.68 -4.47 -0.58
N LEU A 78 1.60 -5.80 -0.65
CA LEU A 78 1.84 -6.65 0.51
C LEU A 78 3.32 -6.62 0.91
N GLU A 79 4.23 -6.67 -0.07
CA GLU A 79 5.68 -6.52 0.17
C GLU A 79 6.03 -5.16 0.78
N VAL A 80 5.44 -4.08 0.26
CA VAL A 80 5.57 -2.72 0.82
C VAL A 80 5.18 -2.69 2.31
N ALA A 81 4.05 -3.31 2.66
CA ALA A 81 3.58 -3.38 4.04
C ALA A 81 4.44 -4.29 4.92
N ARG A 82 4.98 -5.39 4.39
CA ARG A 82 5.94 -6.27 5.08
C ARG A 82 7.24 -5.54 5.38
N THR A 83 7.80 -4.83 4.40
CA THR A 83 9.02 -4.02 4.57
C THR A 83 8.81 -2.93 5.61
N LEU A 84 7.66 -2.24 5.58
CA LEU A 84 7.33 -1.23 6.58
C LEU A 84 7.24 -1.83 7.99
N ARG A 85 6.56 -2.97 8.13
CA ARG A 85 6.44 -3.69 9.40
C ARG A 85 7.78 -4.15 9.96
N ALA A 86 8.69 -4.62 9.09
CA ALA A 86 10.00 -5.11 9.48
C ALA A 86 10.93 -3.99 9.96
N HIS A 87 10.92 -2.82 9.30
CA HIS A 87 11.88 -1.75 9.57
C HIS A 87 11.32 -0.64 10.46
N ASN A 88 10.01 -0.44 10.46
CA ASN A 88 9.34 0.60 11.25
C ASN A 88 8.03 0.05 11.88
N PRO A 89 8.12 -0.95 12.79
CA PRO A 89 6.94 -1.58 13.37
C PRO A 89 6.03 -0.57 14.11
N GLY A 90 6.59 0.44 14.77
CA GLY A 90 5.79 1.47 15.45
C GLY A 90 4.99 2.38 14.50
N ILE A 91 5.50 2.61 13.29
CA ILE A 91 4.75 3.27 12.21
C ILE A 91 3.66 2.33 11.69
N PHE A 92 4.02 1.07 11.45
CA PHE A 92 3.10 0.07 10.98
C PHE A 92 1.89 -0.08 11.92
N ASP A 93 2.12 -0.22 13.22
CA ASP A 93 1.03 -0.36 14.21
C ASP A 93 0.08 0.84 14.26
N ARG A 94 0.53 2.03 13.84
CA ARG A 94 -0.33 3.22 13.76
C ARG A 94 -1.24 3.24 12.53
N ILE A 95 -0.87 2.53 11.46
CA ILE A 95 -1.69 2.47 10.23
C ILE A 95 -2.70 1.32 10.26
N VAL A 96 -2.49 0.28 11.08
CA VAL A 96 -3.39 -0.89 11.19
C VAL A 96 -4.45 -0.71 12.29
N LYS A 97 -4.26 0.24 13.21
CA LYS A 97 -5.21 0.58 14.29
C LYS A 97 -6.29 1.54 13.79
#